data_AF-A0A837RB43-F1
#
_entry.id   AF-A0A837RB43-F1
#
_cell.length_a   1.000
_cell.length_b   1.000
_cell.length_c   1.000
_cell.angle_alpha   90.00
_cell.angle_beta   90.00
_cell.angle_gamma   90.00
#
_symmetry.space_group_name_H-M   'P 1'
#
loop_
_entity.id
_entity.type
_entity.pdbx_description
1 polymer ?
#
loop_
_entity_poly.entity_id
_entity_poly.type
_entity_poly.pdbx_seq_one_letter_code
_entity_poly.pdbx_strand_id
1 'polypeptide(L)'
;MRLNFRWHAGDHYAVMVNSLGGTTPLELMVFNNDVHELLDLDAVTVDFNKVGTFLTSNGMHGLSLTLLKLAHPSWLPALQKPVTTAAWPN
;
A
#
# COMPACT_ATOMS: atom_id res chain seq x y z
N MET A 1 16.60 -6.17 4.73
CA MET A 1 15.59 -6.38 5.79
C MET A 1 14.85 -7.67 5.45
N ARG A 2 15.09 -8.79 6.16
CA ARG A 2 14.40 -10.06 5.86
C ARG A 2 13.02 -10.04 6.51
N LEU A 3 12.04 -9.46 5.84
CA LEU A 3 10.64 -9.65 6.22
C LEU A 3 10.29 -11.11 5.93
N ASN A 4 9.76 -11.85 6.91
CA ASN A 4 9.35 -13.26 6.77
C ASN A 4 8.09 -13.43 5.91
N PHE A 5 7.97 -12.66 4.84
CA PHE A 5 6.96 -12.88 3.85
C PHE A 5 7.48 -13.90 2.85
N ARG A 6 6.73 -14.99 2.66
CA ARG A 6 7.05 -16.03 1.67
C ARG A 6 6.60 -15.55 0.29
N TRP A 7 7.28 -14.52 -0.21
CA TRP A 7 7.06 -13.98 -1.55
C TRP A 7 7.48 -15.01 -2.59
N HIS A 8 6.72 -15.12 -3.66
CA HIS A 8 7.07 -15.91 -4.83
C HIS A 8 7.09 -14.98 -6.04
N ALA A 9 8.06 -15.17 -6.93
CA ALA A 9 8.12 -14.44 -8.18
C ALA A 9 6.80 -14.58 -8.95
N GLY A 10 6.27 -13.47 -9.44
CA GLY A 10 4.96 -13.41 -10.10
C GLY A 10 3.78 -13.33 -9.14
N ASP A 11 3.99 -13.22 -7.83
CA ASP A 11 2.90 -12.89 -6.92
C ASP A 11 2.37 -11.47 -7.19
N HIS A 12 1.06 -11.31 -7.02
CA HIS A 12 0.32 -10.07 -7.25
C HIS A 12 -0.18 -9.50 -5.92
N TYR A 13 0.07 -8.21 -5.69
CA TYR A 13 -0.24 -7.54 -4.44
C TYR A 13 -0.90 -6.17 -4.64
N ALA A 14 -1.70 -5.78 -3.65
CA ALA A 14 -2.12 -4.40 -3.42
C ALA A 14 -1.28 -3.80 -2.28
N VAL A 15 -0.77 -2.59 -2.50
CA VAL A 15 0.05 -1.83 -1.57
C VAL A 15 -0.75 -0.64 -1.06
N MET A 16 -0.76 -0.45 0.26
CA MET A 16 -1.27 0.76 0.88
C MET A 16 -0.25 1.35 1.86
N VAL A 17 0.07 2.63 1.68
CA VAL A 17 0.90 3.40 2.60
C VAL A 17 0.02 4.42 3.32
N ASN A 18 -0.11 4.27 4.64
CA ASN A 18 -0.99 5.07 5.48
C ASN A 18 -0.18 5.96 6.43
N SER A 19 -0.46 7.26 6.44
CA SER A 19 0.05 8.18 7.47
C SER A 19 -0.69 8.00 8.79
N LEU A 20 0.06 7.99 9.89
CA LEU A 20 -0.48 7.96 11.24
C LEU A 20 -0.79 9.38 11.77
N GLY A 21 -0.65 10.41 10.93
CA GLY A 21 -1.16 11.76 11.14
C GLY A 21 -0.11 12.84 10.94
N GLY A 22 1.09 12.66 11.50
CA GLY A 22 2.17 13.66 11.46
C GLY A 22 3.10 13.59 10.26
N THR A 23 2.99 12.53 9.43
CA THR A 23 3.88 12.30 8.27
C THR A 23 3.38 13.06 7.05
N THR A 24 4.28 13.78 6.38
CA THR A 24 3.96 14.61 5.21
C THR A 24 3.70 13.78 3.96
N PRO A 25 2.92 14.28 2.99
CA PRO A 25 2.68 13.58 1.73
C PRO A 25 3.97 13.22 0.97
N LEU A 26 4.99 14.09 1.02
CA LEU A 26 6.28 13.84 0.38
C LEU A 26 7.01 12.64 1.01
N GLU A 27 7.07 12.58 2.34
CA GLU A 27 7.68 11.45 3.05
C GLU A 27 6.96 10.13 2.74
N LEU A 28 5.62 10.15 2.66
CA LEU A 28 4.84 8.98 2.26
C LEU A 28 5.17 8.53 0.83
N MET A 29 5.36 9.47 -0.11
CA MET A 29 5.71 9.15 -1.49
C MET A 29 7.13 8.58 -1.62
N VAL A 30 8.10 9.15 -0.90
CA VAL A 30 9.47 8.61 -0.84
C VAL A 30 9.45 7.19 -0.29
N PHE A 31 8.77 6.97 0.84
CA PHE A 31 8.63 5.64 1.42
C PHE A 31 7.92 4.67 0.47
N ASN A 32 6.87 5.12 -0.23
CA ASN A 32 6.18 4.30 -1.21
C ASN A 32 7.11 3.92 -2.37
N ASN A 33 7.95 4.82 -2.85
CA ASN A 33 8.93 4.50 -3.89
C ASN A 33 9.89 3.40 -3.42
N ASP A 34 10.47 3.55 -2.22
CA ASP A 34 11.39 2.55 -1.65
C ASP A 34 10.72 1.17 -1.51
N VAL A 35 9.43 1.14 -1.15
CA VAL A 35 8.65 -0.11 -1.08
C VAL A 35 8.50 -0.76 -2.46
N HIS A 36 8.19 0.03 -3.50
CA HIS A 36 8.06 -0.50 -4.85
C HIS A 36 9.39 -1.05 -5.36
N GLU A 37 10.51 -0.34 -5.14
CA GLU A 37 11.84 -0.82 -5.51
C GLU A 37 12.19 -2.15 -4.82
N LEU A 38 11.85 -2.30 -3.53
CA LEU A 38 12.08 -3.54 -2.79
C LEU A 38 11.22 -4.70 -3.30
N LEU A 39 9.95 -4.45 -3.65
CA LEU A 39 9.05 -5.48 -4.19
C LEU A 39 9.46 -5.91 -5.61
N ASP A 40 9.93 -4.98 -6.43
CA ASP A 40 10.45 -5.25 -7.78
C ASP A 40 11.68 -6.16 -7.75
N LEU A 41 12.59 -5.97 -6.78
CA LEU A 41 13.76 -6.83 -6.59
C LEU A 41 13.38 -8.30 -6.29
N ASP A 42 12.23 -8.51 -5.66
CA ASP A 42 11.69 -9.83 -5.34
C ASP A 42 10.68 -10.34 -6.41
N ALA A 43 10.60 -9.66 -7.56
CA ALA A 43 9.70 -9.99 -8.68
C ALA A 43 8.22 -10.09 -8.29
N VAL A 44 7.79 -9.21 -7.37
CA VAL A 44 6.39 -9.06 -6.96
C VAL A 44 5.73 -7.95 -7.77
N THR A 45 4.56 -8.20 -8.33
CA THR A 45 3.79 -7.21 -9.08
C THR A 45 2.82 -6.46 -8.16
N VAL A 46 2.82 -5.12 -8.22
CA VAL A 46 1.86 -4.28 -7.50
C VAL A 46 0.74 -3.82 -8.45
N ASP A 47 -0.44 -4.41 -8.35
CA ASP A 47 -1.59 -4.09 -9.23
C ASP A 47 -2.46 -2.95 -8.70
N PHE A 48 -2.33 -2.64 -7.42
CA PHE A 48 -3.07 -1.55 -6.77
C PHE A 48 -2.17 -0.84 -5.78
N ASN A 49 -2.08 0.48 -5.89
CA ASN A 49 -1.29 1.31 -5.00
C ASN A 49 -2.14 2.46 -4.47
N LYS A 50 -2.19 2.64 -3.15
CA LYS A 50 -2.89 3.78 -2.54
C LYS A 50 -2.09 4.37 -1.38
N VAL A 51 -1.82 5.66 -1.46
CA VAL A 51 -1.01 6.39 -0.48
C VAL A 51 -1.85 7.53 0.09
N GLY A 52 -1.79 7.74 1.40
CA GLY A 52 -2.49 8.85 2.04
C GLY A 52 -2.71 8.67 3.52
N THR A 53 -3.70 9.39 4.05
CA THR A 53 -4.08 9.38 5.45
C THR A 53 -5.45 8.73 5.58
N PHE A 54 -5.48 7.45 5.95
CA PHE A 54 -6.70 6.64 6.03
C PHE A 54 -7.10 6.37 7.49
N LEU A 55 -6.12 6.04 8.33
CA LEU A 55 -6.32 5.74 9.75
C LEU A 55 -5.17 6.35 10.56
N THR A 56 -5.45 7.41 11.33
CA THR A 56 -4.44 8.16 12.09
C THR A 56 -4.34 7.71 13.55
N SER A 57 -3.25 8.10 14.20
CA SER A 57 -3.01 7.95 15.63
C SER A 57 -2.65 9.31 16.24
N ASN A 58 -3.66 10.19 16.37
CA ASN A 58 -3.58 11.49 17.04
C ASN A 58 -2.32 12.34 16.75
N GLY A 59 -1.94 12.47 15.47
CA GLY A 59 -0.81 13.30 15.04
C GLY A 59 0.57 12.65 15.19
N MET A 60 0.64 11.33 15.40
CA MET A 60 1.91 10.62 15.45
C MET A 60 2.68 10.74 14.13
N HIS A 61 3.96 11.08 14.22
CA HIS A 61 4.90 11.02 13.10
C HIS A 61 5.28 9.57 12.86
N GLY A 62 4.66 8.98 11.85
CA GLY A 62 4.82 7.58 11.51
C GLY A 62 3.90 7.19 10.37
N LEU A 63 4.13 6.00 9.84
CA LEU A 63 3.34 5.42 8.77
C LEU A 63 3.16 3.92 8.99
N SER A 64 2.18 3.33 8.33
CA SER A 64 2.01 1.89 8.25
C SER A 64 1.99 1.44 6.79
N LEU A 65 2.66 0.33 6.51
CA LEU A 65 2.63 -0.36 5.23
C LEU A 65 1.68 -1.56 5.33
N THR A 66 0.74 -1.65 4.41
CA THR A 66 -0.13 -2.82 4.23
C THR A 66 0.14 -3.45 2.88
N LEU A 67 0.41 -4.75 2.87
CA LEU A 67 0.54 -5.59 1.68
C LEU A 67 -0.59 -6.62 1.67
N LEU A 68 -1.44 -6.59 0.64
CA LEU A 68 -2.53 -7.53 0.44
C LEU A 68 -2.24 -8.40 -0.77
N LYS A 69 -1.97 -9.70 -0.57
CA LYS A 69 -1.84 -10.65 -1.68
C LYS A 69 -3.18 -10.76 -2.40
N LEU A 70 -3.21 -10.55 -3.71
CA LEU A 70 -4.41 -10.66 -4.54
C LEU A 70 -4.71 -12.13 -4.86
N ALA A 71 -5.14 -12.88 -3.83
CA ALA A 71 -5.36 -14.31 -3.92
C ALA A 71 -6.61 -14.71 -4.72
N HIS A 72 -7.55 -13.79 -4.90
CA HIS A 72 -8.79 -14.04 -5.64
C HIS A 72 -8.99 -12.97 -6.73
N PRO A 73 -9.38 -13.36 -7.96
CA PRO A 73 -9.46 -12.44 -9.10
C PRO A 73 -10.47 -11.31 -8.93
N SER A 74 -11.49 -11.47 -8.07
CA SER A 74 -12.48 -10.42 -7.80
C SER A 74 -11.97 -9.27 -6.91
N TRP A 75 -10.82 -9.43 -6.24
CA TRP A 75 -10.36 -8.46 -5.24
C TRP A 75 -9.85 -7.18 -5.88
N LEU A 76 -9.09 -7.28 -6.97
CA LEU A 76 -8.60 -6.09 -7.68
C LEU A 76 -9.77 -5.24 -8.23
N PRO A 77 -10.76 -5.81 -8.95
CA PRO A 77 -11.95 -5.07 -9.34
C PRO A 77 -12.71 -4.47 -8.15
N ALA A 78 -12.76 -5.15 -7.01
CA ALA A 78 -13.43 -4.63 -5.81
C ALA A 78 -12.71 -3.41 -5.23
N LEU A 79 -11.37 -3.40 -5.22
CA LEU A 79 -10.55 -2.27 -4.76
C LEU A 79 -10.66 -1.05 -5.68
N GLN A 80 -10.80 -1.28 -6.99
CA GLN A 80 -10.92 -0.24 -8.01
C GLN A 80 -12.36 0.25 -8.21
N LYS A 81 -13.35 -0.43 -7.63
CA LYS A 81 -14.75 -0.09 -7.82
C LYS A 81 -15.02 1.34 -7.31
N PRO A 82 -15.71 2.18 -8.11
CA PRO A 82 -16.07 3.50 -7.68
C PRO A 82 -16.93 3.48 -6.41
N VAL A 83 -16.60 4.32 -5.43
CA VAL A 83 -17.36 4.49 -4.19
C VAL A 83 -17.56 5.97 -3.87
N THR A 84 -18.64 6.27 -3.16
CA THR A 84 -18.95 7.64 -2.71
C THR A 84 -18.67 7.74 -1.21
N THR A 85 -17.42 7.98 -0.85
CA THR A 85 -16.98 8.17 0.55
C THR A 85 -15.88 9.22 0.64
N ALA A 86 -15.74 9.87 1.80
CA ALA A 86 -14.84 11.02 1.96
C ALA A 86 -13.35 10.69 1.78
N ALA A 87 -12.90 9.51 2.24
CA ALA A 87 -11.49 9.14 2.29
C ALA A 87 -11.10 8.08 1.24
N TRP A 88 -12.03 7.65 0.41
CA TRP A 88 -11.78 6.77 -0.74
C TRP A 88 -12.33 7.37 -2.03
N PRO A 89 -11.82 8.54 -2.47
CA PRO A 89 -12.16 9.07 -3.77
C PRO A 89 -11.57 8.18 -4.88
N ASN A 90 -12.31 8.10 -5.98
CA ASN A 90 -11.99 7.32 -7.19
C ASN A 90 -10.77 7.88 -7.91
#